data_AF-A0A7J9K547-F1
#
_entry.id   AF-A0A7J9K547-F1
#
_cell.length_a   1.000
_cell.length_b   1.000
_cell.length_c   1.000
_cell.angle_alpha   90.00
_cell.angle_beta   90.00
_cell.angle_gamma   90.00
#
_symmetry.space_group_name_H-M   'P 1'
#
loop_
_entity.id
_entity.type
_entity.pdbx_description
1 polymer ?
#
loop_
_entity_poly.entity_id
_entity_poly.type
_entity_poly.pdbx_seq_one_letter_code
_entity_poly.pdbx_strand_id
1 'polypeptide(L)'
;MSVTASKGFELGSGFSGAFLTGSEHNDEFYTDEHGRIRTRTNRSGGIQGGISNGEIINMRVAFKPTPAISRKQHTVTREKKEIELLVHGRHDPCVAPRAVPVVEAMVALVLVDQLMAQYAQCNLFPINAELQEPLSLGFPNFEPATI
;
A
#
# COMPACT_ATOMS: atom_id res chain seq x y z
N MET A 1 8.17 5.07 -0.87
CA MET A 1 7.74 5.67 -2.17
C MET A 1 8.96 6.10 -2.98
N SER A 2 9.72 5.14 -3.53
CA SER A 2 10.99 5.40 -4.24
C SER A 2 10.85 5.43 -5.77
N VAL A 3 9.69 5.04 -6.32
CA VAL A 3 9.46 5.06 -7.77
C VAL A 3 9.51 6.50 -8.28
N THR A 4 10.27 6.73 -9.35
CA THR A 4 10.46 8.07 -9.91
C THR A 4 9.12 8.70 -10.31
N ALA A 5 9.02 10.01 -10.09
CA ALA A 5 7.80 10.80 -10.30
C ALA A 5 6.59 10.43 -9.43
N SER A 6 6.66 9.40 -8.59
CA SER A 6 5.59 9.14 -7.60
C SER A 6 5.50 10.29 -6.58
N LYS A 7 4.27 10.63 -6.19
CA LYS A 7 3.93 11.72 -5.26
C LYS A 7 2.86 11.36 -4.24
N GLY A 8 2.20 10.22 -4.40
CA GLY A 8 1.23 9.71 -3.45
C GLY A 8 1.13 8.20 -3.56
N PHE A 9 0.71 7.58 -2.47
CA PHE A 9 0.46 6.16 -2.35
C PHE A 9 -0.73 5.99 -1.42
N GLU A 10 -1.66 5.13 -1.79
CA GLU A 10 -2.84 4.85 -0.99
C GLU A 10 -3.26 3.37 -1.13
N LEU A 11 -3.88 2.83 -0.07
CA LEU A 11 -4.41 1.47 0.00
C LEU A 11 -5.93 1.51 0.17
N GLY A 12 -6.64 0.63 -0.53
CA GLY A 12 -8.09 0.46 -0.42
C GLY A 12 -8.86 1.75 -0.73
N SER A 13 -9.65 2.24 0.22
CA SER A 13 -10.34 3.53 0.12
C SER A 13 -9.38 4.72 0.17
N GLY A 14 -8.15 4.51 0.66
CA GLY A 14 -7.08 5.49 0.56
C GLY A 14 -7.40 6.81 1.23
N PHE A 15 -7.12 7.93 0.56
CA PHE A 15 -7.40 9.26 1.12
C PHE A 15 -8.90 9.51 1.32
N SER A 16 -9.79 8.88 0.55
CA SER A 16 -11.23 9.05 0.76
C SER A 16 -11.70 8.40 2.06
N GLY A 17 -10.98 7.40 2.56
CA GLY A 17 -11.27 6.75 3.84
C GLY A 17 -11.10 7.68 5.05
N ALA A 18 -10.25 8.71 4.94
CA ALA A 18 -10.04 9.69 6.01
C ALA A 18 -11.26 10.58 6.29
N PHE A 19 -12.25 10.59 5.38
CA PHE A 19 -13.50 11.35 5.54
C PHE A 19 -14.64 10.50 6.13
N LEU A 20 -14.39 9.23 6.45
CA LEU A 20 -15.38 8.30 6.99
C LEU A 20 -15.18 8.12 8.50
N THR A 21 -16.27 7.84 9.20
CA THR A 21 -16.22 7.35 10.58
C THR A 21 -15.75 5.89 10.63
N GLY A 22 -15.30 5.41 11.79
CA GLY A 22 -14.86 4.02 11.95
C GLY A 22 -15.95 3.01 11.58
N SER A 23 -17.20 3.25 11.97
CA SER A 23 -18.34 2.39 11.63
C SER A 23 -18.62 2.32 10.14
N GLU A 24 -18.34 3.40 9.39
CA GLU A 24 -18.51 3.45 7.94
C GLU A 24 -17.33 2.85 7.16
N HIS A 25 -16.12 2.89 7.75
CA HIS A 25 -14.89 2.44 7.10
C HIS A 25 -14.58 0.96 7.33
N ASN A 26 -15.01 0.40 8.47
CA ASN A 26 -14.69 -0.98 8.82
C ASN A 26 -15.11 -1.99 7.73
N ASP A 27 -14.27 -2.99 7.54
CA ASP A 27 -14.54 -4.14 6.69
C ASP A 27 -15.10 -5.27 7.56
N GLU A 28 -16.42 -5.44 7.56
CA GLU A 28 -17.10 -6.48 8.36
C GLU A 28 -16.71 -7.88 7.89
N PHE A 29 -16.34 -8.75 8.83
CA PHE A 29 -15.98 -10.14 8.54
C PHE A 29 -17.23 -11.02 8.41
N TYR A 30 -17.18 -11.97 7.49
CA TYR A 30 -18.19 -13.00 7.32
C TYR A 30 -17.57 -14.33 6.85
N THR A 31 -18.32 -15.41 6.98
CA THR A 31 -17.95 -16.72 6.46
C THR A 31 -18.66 -16.96 5.13
N ASP A 32 -17.91 -17.30 4.08
CA ASP A 32 -18.47 -17.64 2.78
C ASP A 32 -19.08 -19.06 2.74
N GLU A 33 -19.72 -19.43 1.63
CA GLU A 33 -20.35 -20.76 1.44
C GLU A 33 -19.34 -21.92 1.51
N HIS A 34 -18.04 -21.63 1.43
CA HIS A 34 -16.95 -22.59 1.51
C HIS A 34 -16.28 -22.62 2.90
N GLY A 35 -16.83 -21.90 3.89
CA GLY A 35 -16.29 -21.86 5.25
C GLY A 35 -15.08 -20.93 5.42
N ARG A 36 -14.75 -20.09 4.43
CA ARG A 36 -13.61 -19.17 4.51
C ARG A 36 -14.03 -17.85 5.12
N ILE A 37 -13.19 -17.29 5.98
CA ILE A 37 -13.35 -15.94 6.53
C ILE A 37 -12.96 -14.92 5.44
N ARG A 38 -13.87 -14.01 5.14
CA ARG A 38 -13.75 -12.93 4.14
C ARG A 38 -14.29 -11.64 4.71
N THR A 39 -14.08 -10.51 4.02
CA THR A 39 -14.72 -9.25 4.41
C THR A 39 -15.77 -8.79 3.40
N ARG A 40 -16.86 -8.17 3.89
CA ARG A 40 -17.99 -7.70 3.07
C ARG A 40 -17.56 -6.59 2.10
N THR A 41 -16.61 -5.78 2.52
CA THR A 41 -15.97 -4.73 1.72
C THR A 41 -14.45 -4.89 1.77
N ASN A 42 -13.75 -4.17 0.91
CA ASN A 42 -12.28 -4.15 0.90
C ASN A 42 -11.75 -2.70 0.97
N ARG A 43 -12.25 -1.94 1.95
CA ARG A 43 -11.86 -0.53 2.18
C ARG A 43 -10.45 -0.42 2.76
N SER A 44 -10.00 -1.43 3.48
CA SER A 44 -8.61 -1.58 3.93
C SER A 44 -7.64 -1.90 2.78
N GLY A 45 -8.14 -2.39 1.65
CA GLY A 45 -7.32 -2.68 0.47
C GLY A 45 -6.43 -3.91 0.63
N GLY A 46 -6.94 -4.94 1.31
CA GLY A 46 -6.26 -6.20 1.54
C GLY A 46 -5.24 -6.16 2.68
N ILE A 47 -5.06 -5.00 3.32
CA ILE A 47 -4.07 -4.78 4.38
C ILE A 47 -4.73 -4.15 5.60
N GLN A 48 -4.72 -4.85 6.73
CA GLN A 48 -5.26 -4.38 8.01
C GLN A 48 -4.19 -4.48 9.10
N GLY A 49 -3.96 -3.41 9.86
CA GLY A 49 -2.90 -3.39 10.88
C GLY A 49 -1.49 -3.64 10.32
N GLY A 50 -1.26 -3.41 9.02
CA GLY A 50 0.00 -3.72 8.35
C GLY A 50 0.14 -5.17 7.89
N ILE A 51 -0.89 -6.01 8.04
CA ILE A 51 -0.88 -7.43 7.70
C ILE A 51 -1.89 -7.70 6.59
N SER A 52 -1.56 -8.61 5.66
CA SER A 52 -2.49 -9.06 4.64
C SER A 52 -3.66 -9.83 5.25
N ASN A 53 -4.90 -9.43 4.95
CA ASN A 53 -6.10 -10.05 5.54
C ASN A 53 -6.77 -11.12 4.65
N GLY A 54 -6.15 -11.46 3.52
CA GLY A 54 -6.65 -12.47 2.56
C GLY A 54 -7.58 -11.90 1.47
N GLU A 55 -7.93 -10.62 1.53
CA GLU A 55 -8.58 -9.93 0.42
C GLU A 55 -7.55 -9.43 -0.62
N ILE A 56 -8.06 -8.92 -1.75
CA ILE A 56 -7.22 -8.37 -2.82
C ILE A 56 -6.43 -7.17 -2.27
N ILE A 57 -5.10 -7.21 -2.42
CA ILE A 57 -4.27 -6.04 -2.15
C ILE A 57 -4.57 -4.98 -3.22
N ASN A 58 -5.26 -3.93 -2.81
CA ASN A 58 -5.71 -2.86 -3.70
C ASN A 58 -4.99 -1.57 -3.32
N MET A 59 -4.15 -1.07 -4.23
CA MET A 59 -3.37 0.15 -4.02
C MET A 59 -3.42 1.06 -5.24
N ARG A 60 -3.25 2.35 -5.00
CA ARG A 60 -3.09 3.36 -6.05
C ARG A 60 -1.84 4.19 -5.79
N VAL A 61 -1.19 4.59 -6.87
CA VAL A 61 0.04 5.39 -6.85
C VAL A 61 -0.18 6.62 -7.73
N ALA A 62 0.05 7.80 -7.17
CA ALA A 62 -0.07 9.05 -7.90
C ALA A 62 1.28 9.46 -8.49
N PHE A 63 1.30 9.80 -9.77
CA PHE A 63 2.49 10.28 -10.48
C PHE A 63 2.34 11.74 -10.88
N LYS A 64 3.37 12.54 -10.65
CA LYS A 64 3.40 13.91 -11.18
C LYS A 64 3.52 13.89 -12.72
N PRO A 65 3.02 14.93 -13.41
CA PRO A 65 3.28 15.12 -14.84
C PRO A 65 4.78 15.24 -15.15
N THR A 66 5.16 14.90 -16.38
CA THR A 66 6.52 15.04 -16.88
C THR A 66 6.91 16.52 -16.99
N PRO A 67 8.06 16.94 -16.44
CA PRO A 67 8.46 18.35 -16.46
C PRO A 67 8.95 18.82 -17.84
N ALA A 68 9.53 17.92 -18.62
CA ALA A 68 10.02 18.20 -19.97
C ALA A 68 8.88 18.07 -20.98
N ILE A 69 8.31 19.21 -21.36
CA ILE A 69 7.27 19.31 -22.39
C ILE A 69 7.72 20.27 -23.49
N SER A 70 7.18 20.10 -24.70
CA SER A 70 7.47 20.95 -25.87
C SER A 70 6.77 22.31 -25.81
N ARG A 71 6.84 22.98 -24.66
CA ARG A 71 6.38 24.34 -24.42
C ARG A 71 7.50 25.14 -23.78
N LYS A 72 7.56 26.44 -24.09
CA LYS A 72 8.48 27.37 -23.46
C LYS A 72 8.20 27.41 -21.95
N GLN A 73 9.25 27.36 -21.16
CA GLN A 73 9.19 27.44 -19.70
C GLN A 73 10.24 28.44 -19.21
N HIS A 74 9.89 29.26 -18.22
CA HIS A 74 10.85 30.16 -17.58
C HIS A 74 11.76 29.36 -16.63
N THR A 75 13.05 29.64 -16.69
CA THR A 75 14.04 29.05 -15.79
C THR A 75 15.22 30.02 -15.60
N VAL A 76 16.23 29.60 -14.85
CA VAL A 76 17.43 30.41 -14.58
C VAL A 76 18.69 29.66 -15.00
N THR A 77 19.66 30.39 -15.56
CA THR A 77 21.00 29.84 -15.81
C THR A 77 21.78 29.70 -14.51
N ARG A 78 22.93 29.02 -14.56
CA ARG A 78 23.83 28.90 -13.39
C ARG A 78 24.35 30.25 -12.91
N GLU A 79 24.41 31.24 -13.80
CA GLU A 79 24.79 32.64 -13.53
C GLU A 79 23.62 33.49 -13.01
N LYS A 80 22.48 32.87 -12.65
CA LYS A 80 21.28 33.52 -12.10
C LYS A 80 20.58 34.48 -13.07
N LYS A 81 20.70 34.24 -14.38
CA LYS A 81 19.96 35.02 -15.40
C LYS A 81 18.67 34.30 -15.77
N GLU A 82 17.56 35.03 -15.77
CA GLU A 82 16.27 34.53 -16.25
C GLU A 82 16.33 34.27 -17.76
N ILE A 83 15.87 33.09 -18.18
CA ILE A 83 15.80 32.68 -19.58
C ILE A 83 14.51 31.91 -19.85
N GLU A 84 14.07 31.89 -21.09
CA GLU A 84 13.09 30.94 -21.58
C GLU A 84 13.80 29.70 -22.14
N LEU A 85 13.44 28.53 -21.63
CA LEU A 85 13.91 27.24 -22.12
C LEU A 85 12.80 26.54 -22.91
N LEU A 86 13.12 26.10 -24.13
CA LEU A 86 12.29 25.20 -24.91
C LEU A 86 12.99 23.85 -25.02
N VAL A 87 12.41 22.82 -24.44
CA VAL A 87 12.99 21.46 -24.45
C VAL A 87 12.60 20.77 -25.77
N HIS A 88 13.61 20.40 -26.56
CA HIS A 88 13.45 19.63 -27.79
C HIS A 88 13.87 18.16 -27.55
N GLY A 89 13.06 17.21 -28.03
CA GLY A 89 13.38 15.79 -27.92
C GLY A 89 12.14 14.89 -27.89
N ARG A 90 12.36 13.57 -27.97
CA ARG A 90 11.30 12.57 -27.77
C ARG A 90 11.17 12.28 -26.28
N HIS A 91 10.43 13.13 -25.59
CA HIS A 91 10.05 12.91 -24.20
C HIS A 91 8.62 12.38 -24.15
N ASP A 92 8.36 11.44 -23.25
CA ASP A 92 7.00 10.96 -23.04
C ASP A 92 6.17 12.08 -22.41
N PRO A 93 4.99 12.41 -22.97
CA PRO A 93 4.10 13.40 -22.35
C PRO A 93 3.40 12.86 -21.10
N CYS A 94 3.48 11.54 -20.86
CA CYS A 94 2.86 10.87 -19.72
C CYS A 94 3.73 9.69 -19.27
N VAL A 95 4.11 9.68 -17.99
CA VAL A 95 4.89 8.59 -17.37
C VAL A 95 4.02 7.40 -16.94
N ALA A 96 2.71 7.60 -16.76
CA ALA A 96 1.84 6.61 -16.13
C ALA A 96 1.84 5.24 -16.82
N PRO A 97 1.74 5.12 -18.16
CA PRO A 97 1.72 3.81 -18.81
C PRO A 97 2.99 2.99 -18.59
N ARG A 98 4.15 3.66 -18.48
CA ARG A 98 5.44 2.99 -18.21
C ARG A 98 5.67 2.74 -16.74
N ALA A 99 4.99 3.48 -15.86
CA ALA A 99 5.11 3.29 -14.42
C ALA A 99 4.40 2.03 -13.93
N VAL A 100 3.36 1.57 -14.62
CA VAL A 100 2.60 0.35 -14.26
C VAL A 100 3.52 -0.87 -14.05
N PRO A 101 4.31 -1.33 -15.03
CA PRO A 101 5.17 -2.51 -14.83
C PRO A 101 6.25 -2.28 -13.76
N VAL A 102 6.70 -1.04 -13.56
CA VAL A 102 7.65 -0.71 -12.48
C VAL A 102 6.99 -0.87 -11.11
N VAL A 103 5.76 -0.37 -10.95
CA VAL A 103 4.99 -0.51 -9.70
C VAL A 103 4.71 -1.99 -9.42
N GLU A 104 4.27 -2.75 -10.42
CA GLU A 104 4.03 -4.19 -10.28
C GLU A 104 5.28 -4.95 -9.83
N ALA A 105 6.43 -4.67 -10.46
CA ALA A 105 7.70 -5.28 -10.07
C ALA A 105 8.09 -4.93 -8.62
N MET A 106 7.92 -3.67 -8.21
CA MET A 106 8.20 -3.24 -6.84
C MET A 106 7.28 -3.93 -5.82
N VAL A 107 5.99 -4.10 -6.15
CA VAL A 107 5.05 -4.83 -5.30
C VAL A 107 5.45 -6.30 -5.19
N ALA A 108 5.77 -6.95 -6.30
CA ALA A 108 6.19 -8.36 -6.30
C ALA A 108 7.44 -8.58 -5.44
N LEU A 109 8.44 -7.69 -5.54
CA LEU A 109 9.65 -7.76 -4.71
C LEU A 109 9.32 -7.66 -3.22
N VAL A 110 8.46 -6.72 -2.83
CA VAL A 110 8.05 -6.54 -1.43
C VAL A 110 7.27 -7.77 -0.94
N LEU A 111 6.35 -8.32 -1.72
CA LEU A 111 5.58 -9.50 -1.33
C LEU A 111 6.47 -10.73 -1.13
N VAL A 112 7.45 -10.94 -2.01
CA VAL A 112 8.41 -12.05 -1.87
C VAL A 112 9.26 -11.86 -0.62
N ASP A 113 9.77 -10.66 -0.38
CA ASP A 113 10.57 -10.35 0.82
C ASP A 113 9.76 -10.61 2.11
N GLN A 114 8.52 -10.13 2.18
CA GLN A 114 7.66 -10.35 3.34
C GLN A 114 7.28 -11.83 3.52
N LEU A 115 7.05 -12.56 2.43
CA LEU A 115 6.81 -14.01 2.48
C LEU A 115 8.04 -14.76 3.03
N MET A 116 9.23 -14.40 2.57
CA MET A 116 10.49 -14.99 3.05
C MET A 116 10.72 -14.67 4.53
N ALA A 117 10.45 -13.44 4.96
CA ALA A 117 10.55 -13.04 6.36
C ALA A 117 9.58 -13.84 7.25
N GLN A 118 8.32 -13.97 6.83
CA GLN A 118 7.31 -14.78 7.52
C GLN A 118 7.74 -16.24 7.62
N TYR A 119 8.25 -16.82 6.51
CA TYR A 119 8.72 -18.20 6.51
C TYR A 119 9.91 -18.40 7.46
N ALA A 120 10.88 -17.49 7.44
CA ALA A 120 12.05 -17.53 8.30
C ALA A 120 11.69 -17.43 9.80
N GLN A 121 10.72 -16.58 10.15
CA GLN A 121 10.32 -16.36 11.55
C GLN A 121 9.37 -17.43 12.09
N CYS A 122 8.41 -17.89 11.27
CA CYS A 122 7.31 -18.72 11.75
C CYS A 122 7.39 -20.18 11.31
N ASN A 123 8.12 -20.50 10.24
CA ASN A 123 8.08 -21.83 9.60
C ASN A 123 9.46 -22.50 9.49
N LEU A 124 10.55 -21.79 9.79
CA LEU A 124 11.91 -22.33 9.67
C LEU A 124 12.22 -23.39 10.74
N PHE A 125 11.62 -23.22 11.93
CA PHE A 125 11.70 -24.18 13.01
C PHE A 125 10.30 -24.74 13.29
N PRO A 126 10.19 -26.01 13.71
CA PRO A 126 8.92 -26.54 14.17
C PRO A 126 8.40 -25.68 15.32
N ILE A 127 7.09 -25.43 15.31
CA ILE A 127 6.41 -24.72 16.38
C ILE A 127 6.69 -25.47 17.69
N ASN A 128 7.30 -24.77 18.65
CA ASN A 128 7.38 -25.28 20.00
C ASN A 128 6.04 -25.00 20.70
N ALA A 129 5.22 -26.05 20.83
CA ALA A 129 3.91 -25.97 21.48
C ALA A 129 4.01 -25.48 22.94
N GLU A 130 5.12 -25.76 23.64
CA GLU A 130 5.34 -25.31 25.03
C GLU A 130 5.44 -23.79 25.17
N LEU A 131 5.81 -23.06 24.09
CA LEU A 131 5.88 -21.60 24.07
C LEU A 131 4.59 -20.94 23.55
N GLN A 132 3.63 -21.74 23.06
CA GLN A 132 2.36 -21.26 22.52
C GLN A 132 1.18 -21.49 23.45
N GLU A 133 1.35 -22.26 24.52
CA GLU A 133 0.32 -22.31 25.56
C GLU A 133 0.09 -20.89 26.10
N PRO A 134 -1.18 -20.44 26.20
CA PRO A 134 -1.47 -19.19 26.86
C PRO A 134 -0.81 -19.25 28.23
N LEU A 135 0.06 -18.28 28.53
CA LEU A 135 0.48 -18.07 29.90
C LEU A 135 -0.80 -18.04 30.73
N SER A 136 -0.96 -18.99 31.66
CA SER A 136 -2.05 -19.03 32.62
C SER A 136 -1.87 -17.90 33.63
N LEU A 137 -1.79 -16.67 33.13
CA LEU A 137 -1.89 -15.44 33.86
C LEU A 137 -3.38 -15.28 34.11
N GLY A 138 -3.78 -15.41 35.38
CA GLY A 138 -5.16 -15.24 35.82
C GLY A 138 -5.66 -13.81 35.59
N PHE A 139 -5.91 -13.46 34.33
CA PHE A 139 -6.55 -12.22 33.98
C PHE A 139 -8.04 -12.32 34.34
N PRO A 140 -8.60 -11.31 35.04
CA PRO A 140 -10.03 -11.28 35.33
C PRO A 140 -10.82 -11.25 34.00
N ASN A 141 -11.95 -11.94 33.97
CA ASN A 141 -12.86 -11.96 32.82
C ASN A 141 -13.23 -10.52 32.43
N PHE A 142 -12.73 -10.05 31.28
CA PHE A 142 -13.19 -8.82 30.68
C PHE A 142 -14.51 -9.12 29.97
N GLU A 143 -15.60 -8.50 30.42
CA GLU A 143 -16.84 -8.47 29.65
C GLU A 143 -16.56 -7.78 28.30
N PRO A 144 -17.03 -8.33 27.17
CA PRO A 144 -16.85 -7.70 25.88
C PRO A 144 -17.53 -6.34 25.88
N ALA A 145 -16.81 -5.31 25.43
CA ALA A 145 -17.36 -3.99 25.27
C ALA A 145 -18.56 -4.04 24.32
N THR A 146 -19.73 -3.69 24.83
CA THR A 146 -20.95 -3.48 24.06
C THR A 146 -20.71 -2.29 23.13
N ILE A 147 -20.63 -2.56 21.82
CA ILE A 147 -20.66 -1.54 20.75
C ILE A 147 -22.12 -1.25 20.41
#